data_AF-A0A383BYV0-F1
#
_entry.id   AF-A0A383BYV0-F1
#
_cell.length_a   1.000
_cell.length_b   1.000
_cell.length_c   1.000
_cell.angle_alpha   90.00
_cell.angle_beta   90.00
_cell.angle_gamma   90.00
#
_symmetry.space_group_name_H-M   'P 1'
#
loop_
_entity.id
_entity.type
_entity.pdbx_description
1 polymer ?
#
loop_
_entity_poly.entity_id
_entity_poly.type
_entity_poly.pdbx_seq_one_letter_code
_entity_poly.pdbx_strand_id
1 'polypeptide(L)'
;MSELQRLKSLLPPENESWVFIEAAVSIDPPLITLEEIGRDEVEIQVDLDKWDNFAIDHRNLLFWHEVGKIQNDSIPRDGWEMAALAIGLGGAIGELWVQDGLLLLMALGLSGFAGYRLYTKNNSEKKLRDAISADERAIDLACRFGYSIPNAYKSLGGALKELI
;
A
#
# COMPACT_ATOMS: atom_id res chain seq x y z
N MET A 1 -24.37 10.53 9.08
CA MET A 1 -23.26 10.86 8.15
C MET A 1 -22.61 9.55 7.76
N SER A 2 -22.32 9.33 6.48
CA SER A 2 -21.59 8.13 6.08
C SER A 2 -20.12 8.26 6.53
N GLU A 3 -19.49 7.17 6.97
CA GLU A 3 -18.07 7.16 7.35
C GLU A 3 -17.17 7.67 6.21
N LEU A 4 -17.51 7.39 4.95
CA LEU A 4 -16.82 7.91 3.76
C LEU A 4 -16.82 9.44 3.69
N GLN A 5 -17.93 10.10 4.04
CA GLN A 5 -17.98 11.58 4.09
C GLN A 5 -17.07 12.12 5.21
N ARG A 6 -16.98 11.42 6.33
CA ARG A 6 -16.08 11.78 7.44
C ARG A 6 -14.62 11.66 7.02
N LEU A 7 -14.24 10.53 6.40
CA LEU A 7 -12.88 10.33 5.90
C LEU A 7 -12.51 11.38 4.85
N LYS A 8 -13.45 11.74 3.96
CA LYS A 8 -13.24 12.82 2.99
C LYS A 8 -12.97 14.17 3.66
N SER A 9 -13.63 14.48 4.79
CA SER A 9 -13.35 15.71 5.54
C SER A 9 -12.02 15.72 6.31
N LEU A 10 -11.37 14.55 6.44
CA LEU A 10 -10.07 14.40 7.08
C LEU A 10 -8.91 14.44 6.07
N LEU A 11 -9.20 14.53 4.77
CA LEU A 11 -8.19 14.70 3.74
C LEU A 11 -7.57 16.10 3.82
N PRO A 12 -6.25 16.23 3.66
CA PRO A 12 -5.61 17.51 3.43
C PRO A 12 -6.08 18.12 2.10
N PRO A 13 -6.24 19.46 2.01
CA PRO A 13 -6.74 20.13 0.81
C PRO A 13 -5.86 19.90 -0.43
N GLU A 14 -4.56 19.65 -0.24
CA GLU A 14 -3.63 19.28 -1.31
C GLU A 14 -3.94 17.93 -2.00
N ASN A 15 -4.66 17.03 -1.33
CA ASN A 15 -4.92 15.67 -1.81
C ASN A 15 -6.36 15.48 -2.34
N GLU A 16 -7.27 16.43 -2.08
CA GLU A 16 -8.70 16.28 -2.41
C GLU A 16 -8.99 16.14 -3.93
N SER A 17 -8.11 16.64 -4.79
CA SER A 17 -8.34 16.64 -6.24
C SER A 17 -7.97 15.33 -6.95
N TRP A 18 -7.22 14.45 -6.29
CA TRP A 18 -6.64 13.25 -6.92
C TRP A 18 -6.67 11.99 -6.02
N VAL A 19 -7.18 12.12 -4.78
CA VAL A 19 -7.41 10.98 -3.87
C VAL A 19 -8.91 10.70 -3.75
N PHE A 20 -9.30 9.48 -4.11
CA PHE A 20 -10.66 8.97 -4.01
C PHE A 20 -10.77 8.01 -2.82
N ILE A 21 -11.90 8.04 -2.11
CA ILE A 21 -12.16 7.15 -0.96
C ILE A 21 -13.40 6.33 -1.27
N GLU A 22 -13.24 5.02 -1.33
CA GLU A 22 -14.30 4.08 -1.66
C GLU A 22 -14.44 2.99 -0.59
N ALA A 23 -15.60 2.34 -0.57
CA ALA A 23 -15.80 1.15 0.26
C ALA A 23 -15.26 -0.06 -0.50
N ALA A 24 -14.51 -0.93 0.18
CA ALA A 24 -13.99 -2.13 -0.43
C ALA A 24 -15.14 -3.08 -0.84
N VAL A 25 -15.11 -3.57 -2.08
CA VAL A 25 -16.17 -4.41 -2.67
C VAL A 25 -15.76 -5.89 -2.76
N SER A 26 -14.49 -6.21 -2.46
CA SER A 26 -13.95 -7.56 -2.55
C SER A 26 -14.44 -8.48 -1.42
N ILE A 27 -14.40 -9.80 -1.66
CA ILE A 27 -14.70 -10.82 -0.63
C ILE A 27 -13.52 -10.85 0.36
N ASP A 28 -13.79 -10.49 1.63
CA ASP A 28 -12.81 -10.37 2.72
C ASP A 28 -11.63 -9.42 2.41
N PRO A 29 -11.88 -8.12 2.21
CA PRO A 29 -10.82 -7.15 1.94
C PRO A 29 -9.86 -6.98 3.13
N PRO A 30 -8.60 -6.55 2.88
CA PRO A 30 -7.79 -5.97 3.94
C PRO A 30 -8.44 -4.67 4.45
N LEU A 31 -8.12 -4.27 5.69
CA LEU A 31 -8.78 -3.14 6.36
C LEU A 31 -8.74 -1.86 5.53
N ILE A 32 -7.57 -1.54 4.96
CA ILE A 32 -7.38 -0.43 4.03
C ILE A 32 -6.48 -0.92 2.89
N THR A 33 -6.83 -0.55 1.66
CA THR A 33 -6.04 -0.80 0.45
C THR A 33 -5.76 0.53 -0.25
N LEU A 34 -4.55 0.68 -0.76
CA LEU A 34 -4.15 1.78 -1.64
C LEU A 34 -3.96 1.24 -3.05
N GLU A 35 -4.68 1.80 -4.02
CA GLU A 35 -4.61 1.42 -5.42
C GLU A 35 -4.38 2.66 -6.30
N GLU A 36 -3.51 2.53 -7.31
CA GLU A 36 -3.26 3.58 -8.30
C GLU A 36 -4.16 3.31 -9.52
N ILE A 37 -5.25 4.07 -9.68
CA ILE A 37 -6.23 3.88 -10.78
C ILE A 37 -5.72 4.53 -12.08
N GLY A 38 -4.97 5.62 -11.95
CA GLY A 38 -4.55 6.48 -13.06
C GLY A 38 -3.11 6.95 -12.92
N ARG A 39 -2.68 7.85 -13.82
CA ARG A 39 -1.28 8.31 -13.87
C ARG A 39 -0.83 9.09 -12.63
N ASP A 40 -1.80 9.69 -11.92
CA ASP A 40 -1.61 10.47 -10.69
C ASP A 40 -2.86 10.37 -9.77
N GLU A 41 -3.75 9.40 -10.00
CA GLU A 41 -5.00 9.23 -9.25
C GLU A 41 -4.91 8.02 -8.35
N VAL A 42 -5.24 8.20 -7.08
CA VAL A 42 -5.09 7.18 -6.04
C VAL A 42 -6.43 6.92 -5.37
N GLU A 43 -6.72 5.65 -5.17
CA GLU A 43 -7.89 5.17 -4.44
C GLU A 43 -7.50 4.63 -3.08
N ILE A 44 -8.23 5.05 -2.05
CA ILE A 44 -8.20 4.47 -0.72
C ILE A 44 -9.48 3.66 -0.56
N GLN A 45 -9.36 2.33 -0.61
CA GLN A 45 -10.48 1.42 -0.37
C GLN A 45 -10.49 1.01 1.10
N VAL A 46 -11.63 1.15 1.78
CA VAL A 46 -11.79 0.84 3.21
C VAL A 46 -12.85 -0.23 3.40
N ASP A 47 -12.53 -1.28 4.17
CA ASP A 47 -13.50 -2.26 4.63
C ASP A 47 -14.32 -1.67 5.79
N LEU A 48 -15.51 -1.16 5.49
CA LEU A 48 -16.37 -0.48 6.45
C LEU A 48 -16.82 -1.40 7.61
N ASP A 49 -17.00 -2.69 7.37
CA ASP A 49 -17.48 -3.64 8.37
C ASP A 49 -16.40 -3.88 9.45
N LYS A 50 -15.14 -4.02 9.03
CA LYS A 50 -14.01 -4.12 9.96
C LYS A 50 -13.69 -2.77 10.58
N TRP A 51 -13.78 -1.69 9.79
CA TRP A 51 -13.45 -0.32 10.20
C TRP A 51 -14.27 0.14 11.40
N ASP A 52 -15.56 -0.16 11.43
CA ASP A 52 -16.45 0.27 12.52
C ASP A 52 -16.12 -0.35 13.89
N ASN A 53 -15.32 -1.43 13.93
CA ASN A 53 -14.85 -2.03 15.17
C ASN A 53 -13.72 -1.24 15.86
N PHE A 54 -13.07 -0.31 15.13
CA PHE A 54 -11.95 0.47 15.65
C PHE A 54 -12.40 1.77 16.31
N ALA A 55 -11.70 2.16 17.37
CA ALA A 55 -11.88 3.47 17.99
C ALA A 55 -11.67 4.61 16.97
N ILE A 56 -12.42 5.70 17.11
CA ILE A 56 -12.38 6.80 16.13
C ILE A 56 -10.98 7.41 15.97
N ASP A 57 -10.22 7.50 17.07
CA ASP A 57 -8.85 8.02 17.05
C ASP A 57 -7.88 7.08 16.32
N HIS A 58 -8.08 5.77 16.45
CA HIS A 58 -7.28 4.76 15.75
C HIS A 58 -7.56 4.83 14.24
N ARG A 59 -8.85 4.89 13.87
CA ARG A 59 -9.28 5.06 12.46
C ARG A 59 -8.66 6.29 11.81
N ASN A 60 -8.68 7.43 12.49
CA ASN A 60 -8.12 8.67 11.96
C ASN A 60 -6.63 8.56 11.68
N LEU A 61 -5.87 7.97 12.60
CA LEU A 61 -4.43 7.81 12.44
C LEU A 61 -4.05 6.77 11.39
N LEU A 62 -4.78 5.66 11.31
CA LEU A 62 -4.60 4.68 10.24
C LEU A 62 -4.90 5.31 8.87
N PHE A 63 -5.96 6.12 8.77
CA PHE A 63 -6.26 6.84 7.56
C PHE A 63 -5.16 7.85 7.19
N TRP A 64 -4.69 8.66 8.14
CA TRP A 64 -3.61 9.62 7.90
C TRP A 64 -2.27 8.95 7.60
N HIS A 65 -2.02 7.74 8.09
CA HIS A 65 -0.87 6.94 7.70
C HIS A 65 -0.92 6.59 6.21
N GLU A 66 -2.07 6.15 5.70
CA GLU A 66 -2.24 5.88 4.27
C GLU A 66 -2.10 7.17 3.43
N VAL A 67 -2.67 8.29 3.88
CA VAL A 67 -2.45 9.61 3.26
C VAL A 67 -0.95 9.98 3.27
N GLY A 68 -0.23 9.67 4.34
CA GLY A 68 1.21 9.86 4.45
C GLY A 68 2.01 9.06 3.43
N LYS A 69 1.59 7.81 3.13
CA LYS A 69 2.18 6.99 2.05
C LYS A 69 1.95 7.61 0.68
N ILE A 70 0.73 8.09 0.43
CA ILE A 70 0.38 8.77 -0.82
C ILE A 70 1.30 9.98 -1.05
N GLN A 71 1.46 10.82 -0.04
CA GLN A 71 2.36 11.98 -0.12
C GLN A 71 3.84 11.58 -0.28
N ASN A 72 4.22 10.35 0.09
CA ASN A 72 5.59 9.84 0.01
C ASN A 72 5.90 9.15 -1.31
N ASP A 73 4.93 9.05 -2.23
CA ASP A 73 5.02 8.23 -3.45
C ASP A 73 5.43 6.77 -3.13
N SER A 74 5.01 6.26 -1.96
CA SER A 74 5.30 4.88 -1.52
C SER A 74 4.14 3.91 -1.80
N ILE A 75 3.24 4.28 -2.71
CA ILE A 75 2.11 3.46 -3.13
C ILE A 75 2.63 2.19 -3.82
N PRO A 76 2.13 1.01 -3.44
CA PRO A 76 2.55 -0.24 -4.05
C PRO A 76 2.10 -0.30 -5.52
N ARG A 77 3.01 0.01 -6.46
CA ARG A 77 2.75 -0.12 -7.90
C ARG A 77 2.72 -1.58 -8.36
N ASP A 78 1.85 -1.82 -9.32
CA ASP A 78 1.54 -3.14 -9.87
C ASP A 78 2.78 -3.96 -10.26
N GLY A 79 2.73 -5.23 -9.89
CA GLY A 79 3.87 -6.13 -9.81
C GLY A 79 4.02 -7.07 -11.00
N TRP A 80 4.12 -6.54 -12.23
CA TRP A 80 4.35 -7.36 -13.43
C TRP A 80 5.60 -8.25 -13.30
N GLU A 81 6.53 -7.89 -12.41
CA GLU A 81 7.74 -8.66 -12.14
C GLU A 81 7.42 -10.08 -11.65
N MET A 82 6.34 -10.28 -10.89
CA MET A 82 5.92 -11.62 -10.45
C MET A 82 5.40 -12.47 -11.61
N ALA A 83 4.60 -11.87 -12.49
CA ALA A 83 4.11 -12.54 -13.70
C ALA A 83 5.27 -12.89 -14.65
N ALA A 84 6.20 -11.97 -14.88
CA ALA A 84 7.39 -12.20 -15.68
C ALA A 84 8.28 -13.31 -15.09
N LEU A 85 8.47 -13.33 -13.76
CA LEU A 85 9.22 -14.38 -13.08
C LEU A 85 8.56 -15.75 -13.27
N ALA A 86 7.24 -15.85 -13.05
CA ALA A 86 6.49 -17.09 -13.21
C ALA A 86 6.51 -17.61 -14.65
N ILE A 87 6.33 -16.72 -15.63
CA ILE A 87 6.41 -17.05 -17.07
C ILE A 87 7.83 -17.51 -17.44
N GLY A 88 8.86 -16.78 -17.01
CA GLY A 88 10.26 -17.12 -17.29
C GLY A 88 10.68 -18.47 -16.70
N LEU A 89 10.28 -18.76 -15.46
CA LEU A 89 10.54 -20.06 -14.82
C LEU A 89 9.76 -21.20 -15.49
N GLY A 90 8.49 -20.98 -15.85
CA GLY A 90 7.68 -21.96 -16.57
C GLY A 90 8.23 -22.27 -17.97
N GLY A 91 8.64 -21.23 -18.70
CA GLY A 91 9.28 -21.35 -20.02
C GLY A 91 10.57 -22.15 -19.96
N ALA A 92 11.44 -21.87 -18.99
CA ALA A 92 12.70 -22.58 -18.81
C ALA A 92 12.51 -24.09 -18.58
N ILE A 93 11.48 -24.50 -17.83
CA ILE A 93 11.17 -25.93 -17.62
C ILE A 93 10.73 -26.59 -18.94
N GLY A 94 9.88 -25.92 -19.72
CA GLY A 94 9.42 -26.43 -21.02
C GLY A 94 10.56 -26.55 -22.04
N GLU A 95 11.45 -25.57 -22.07
CA GLU A 95 12.56 -25.50 -23.02
C GLU A 95 13.69 -26.48 -22.68
N LEU A 96 13.91 -26.79 -21.40
CA LEU A 96 14.78 -27.89 -20.98
C LEU A 96 14.32 -29.24 -21.56
N TRP A 97 13.01 -29.43 -21.72
CA TRP A 97 12.44 -30.64 -22.31
C TRP A 97 12.53 -30.66 -23.84
N VAL A 98 12.35 -29.50 -24.48
CA VAL A 98 12.47 -29.31 -25.94
C VAL A 98 13.93 -29.23 -26.42
N GLN A 99 14.88 -29.07 -25.49
CA GLN A 99 16.33 -28.92 -25.74
C GLN A 99 16.70 -27.71 -26.61
N ASP A 100 15.89 -26.65 -26.57
CA ASP A 100 16.22 -25.39 -27.23
C ASP A 100 17.05 -24.50 -26.29
N GLY A 101 18.37 -24.48 -26.54
CA GLY A 101 19.30 -23.71 -25.72
C GLY A 101 19.19 -22.19 -25.87
N LEU A 102 18.69 -21.68 -27.00
CA LEU A 102 18.54 -20.23 -27.21
C LEU A 102 17.35 -19.70 -26.41
N LEU A 103 16.22 -20.39 -26.51
CA LEU A 103 15.02 -20.07 -25.74
C LEU A 103 15.28 -20.18 -24.24
N LEU A 104 15.96 -21.25 -23.80
CA LEU A 104 16.33 -21.45 -22.39
C LEU A 104 17.13 -20.28 -21.83
N LEU A 105 18.09 -19.75 -22.59
CA LEU A 105 18.87 -18.59 -22.18
C LEU A 105 18.00 -17.32 -22.06
N MET A 106 17.03 -17.12 -22.96
CA MET A 106 16.11 -16.00 -22.90
C MET A 106 15.16 -16.10 -21.70
N ALA A 107 14.63 -17.30 -21.42
CA ALA A 107 13.77 -17.55 -20.26
C ALA A 107 14.52 -17.34 -18.94
N LEU A 108 15.75 -17.85 -18.84
CA LEU A 108 16.63 -17.61 -17.69
C LEU A 108 17.00 -16.13 -17.55
N GLY A 109 17.31 -15.44 -18.65
CA GLY A 109 17.59 -14.00 -18.64
C GLY A 109 16.42 -13.16 -18.13
N LEU A 110 15.20 -13.44 -18.61
CA LEU A 110 13.98 -12.75 -18.17
C LEU A 110 13.66 -13.03 -16.70
N SER A 111 13.77 -14.29 -16.27
CA SER A 111 13.58 -14.69 -14.86
C SER A 111 14.62 -14.06 -13.93
N GLY A 112 15.89 -13.99 -14.34
CA GLY A 112 16.97 -13.37 -13.56
C GLY A 112 16.79 -11.86 -13.43
N PHE A 113 16.41 -11.17 -14.51
CA PHE A 113 16.11 -9.74 -14.48
C PHE A 113 14.88 -9.42 -13.61
N ALA A 114 13.78 -10.15 -13.79
CA ALA A 114 12.58 -10.00 -12.98
C ALA A 114 12.85 -10.29 -11.49
N GLY A 115 13.62 -11.35 -11.20
CA GLY A 115 14.03 -11.70 -9.84
C GLY A 115 14.92 -10.65 -9.19
N TYR A 116 15.89 -10.09 -9.91
CA TYR A 116 16.73 -9.01 -9.40
C TYR A 116 15.92 -7.73 -9.11
N ARG A 117 15.01 -7.38 -10.02
CA ARG A 117 14.10 -6.23 -9.83
C ARG A 117 13.15 -6.46 -8.66
N LEU A 118 12.63 -7.67 -8.48
CA LEU A 118 11.80 -8.02 -7.32
C LEU A 118 12.59 -7.97 -6.01
N TYR A 119 13.83 -8.47 -6.00
CA TYR A 119 14.71 -8.42 -4.84
C TYR A 119 15.01 -6.99 -4.40
N THR A 120 15.35 -6.12 -5.35
CA THR A 120 15.59 -4.69 -5.07
C THR A 120 14.31 -3.96 -4.63
N LYS A 121 13.14 -4.30 -5.21
CA LYS A 121 11.83 -3.77 -4.80
C LYS A 121 11.41 -4.25 -3.40
N ASN A 122 11.80 -5.45 -3.00
CA ASN A 122 11.43 -6.05 -1.71
C ASN A 122 12.43 -5.75 -0.58
N ASN A 123 13.20 -4.66 -0.68
CA ASN A 123 14.09 -4.25 0.39
C ASN A 123 13.28 -3.88 1.65
N SER A 124 13.35 -4.74 2.67
CA SER A 124 12.60 -4.61 3.92
C SER A 124 12.97 -3.33 4.68
N GLU A 125 14.23 -2.90 4.60
CA GLU A 125 14.68 -1.67 5.24
C GLU A 125 14.04 -0.43 4.60
N LYS A 126 13.95 -0.41 3.27
CA LYS A 126 13.26 0.67 2.55
C LYS A 126 11.78 0.71 2.93
N LYS A 127 11.10 -0.44 2.90
CA LYS A 127 9.69 -0.53 3.31
C LYS A 127 9.45 -0.05 4.73
N LEU A 128 10.35 -0.41 5.66
CA LEU A 128 10.26 0.03 7.05
C LEU A 128 10.45 1.55 7.16
N ARG A 129 11.44 2.13 6.47
CA ARG A 129 11.65 3.58 6.44
C ARG A 129 10.47 4.32 5.83
N ASP A 130 9.90 3.80 4.74
CA ASP A 130 8.74 4.38 4.09
C ASP A 130 7.52 4.36 5.03
N ALA A 131 7.30 3.26 5.76
CA ALA A 131 6.25 3.15 6.78
C ALA A 131 6.45 4.13 7.95
N ILE A 132 7.68 4.24 8.49
CA ILE A 132 8.01 5.20 9.55
C ILE A 132 7.78 6.64 9.07
N SER A 133 8.19 6.96 7.84
CA SER A 133 7.98 8.30 7.29
C SER A 133 6.50 8.63 7.07
N ALA A 134 5.67 7.62 6.80
CA ALA A 134 4.22 7.77 6.71
C ALA A 134 3.60 8.00 8.11
N ASP A 135 4.09 7.30 9.14
CA ASP A 135 3.68 7.50 10.54
C ASP A 135 4.00 8.90 11.04
N GLU A 136 5.21 9.41 10.76
CA GLU A 136 5.62 10.77 11.13
C GLU A 136 4.68 11.81 10.51
N ARG A 137 4.33 11.65 9.23
CA ARG A 137 3.37 12.53 8.55
C ARG A 137 1.96 12.40 9.11
N ALA A 138 1.54 11.20 9.48
CA ALA A 138 0.24 10.97 10.09
C ALA A 138 0.12 11.73 11.42
N ILE A 139 1.19 11.75 12.22
CA ILE A 139 1.26 12.49 13.48
C ILE A 139 1.22 14.00 13.24
N ASP A 140 1.96 14.50 12.24
CA ASP A 140 1.92 15.91 11.85
C ASP A 140 0.52 16.35 11.42
N LEU A 141 -0.15 15.52 10.60
CA LEU A 141 -1.55 15.74 10.21
C LEU A 141 -2.48 15.71 11.41
N ALA A 142 -2.35 14.72 12.29
CA ALA A 142 -3.16 14.64 13.51
C ALA A 142 -3.03 15.90 14.38
N CYS A 143 -1.83 16.44 14.50
CA CYS A 143 -1.59 17.69 15.23
C CYS A 143 -2.30 18.89 14.56
N ARG A 144 -2.34 18.96 13.22
CA ARG A 144 -3.09 20.00 12.49
C ARG A 144 -4.60 19.89 12.72
N PHE A 145 -5.13 18.69 12.89
CA PHE A 145 -6.53 18.42 13.19
C PHE A 145 -6.85 18.47 14.70
N GLY A 146 -5.91 18.92 15.55
CA GLY A 146 -6.17 19.23 16.97
C GLY A 146 -5.79 18.13 17.97
N TYR A 147 -5.12 17.06 17.54
CA TYR A 147 -4.55 16.08 18.47
C TYR A 147 -3.31 16.67 19.16
N SER A 148 -3.13 16.34 20.45
CA SER A 148 -1.86 16.61 21.11
C SER A 148 -0.83 15.57 20.69
N ILE A 149 0.45 15.95 20.64
CA ILE A 149 1.56 15.04 20.29
C ILE A 149 1.51 13.74 21.11
N PRO A 150 1.37 13.76 22.45
CA PRO A 150 1.32 12.52 23.23
C PRO A 150 0.12 11.62 22.90
N ASN A 151 -1.03 12.22 22.59
CA ASN A 151 -2.22 11.45 22.22
C ASN A 151 -2.09 10.85 20.83
N ALA A 152 -1.52 11.57 19.86
CA ALA A 152 -1.27 11.05 18.52
C ALA A 152 -0.37 9.80 18.57
N TYR A 153 0.75 9.85 19.30
CA TYR A 153 1.62 8.68 19.48
C TYR A 153 0.92 7.52 20.19
N LYS A 154 0.14 7.81 21.24
CA LYS A 154 -0.57 6.76 22.00
C LYS A 154 -1.62 6.06 21.14
N SER A 155 -2.41 6.84 20.39
CA SER A 155 -3.46 6.31 19.53
C SER A 155 -2.91 5.58 18.32
N LEU A 156 -1.77 6.02 17.76
CA LEU A 156 -1.09 5.30 16.67
C LEU A 156 -0.55 3.94 17.18
N GLY A 157 0.11 3.94 18.33
CA GLY A 157 0.59 2.72 18.96
C GLY A 157 -0.54 1.78 19.41
N GLY A 158 -1.72 2.32 19.73
CA GLY A 158 -2.94 1.55 20.00
C GLY A 158 -3.48 0.89 18.72
N ALA A 159 -3.62 1.68 17.65
CA ALA A 159 -4.08 1.20 16.35
C ALA A 159 -3.19 0.08 15.79
N LEU A 160 -1.86 0.24 15.87
CA LEU A 160 -0.91 -0.78 15.43
C LEU A 160 -1.02 -2.09 16.21
N LYS A 161 -1.39 -2.03 17.50
CA LYS A 161 -1.61 -3.25 18.32
C LYS A 161 -2.91 -3.96 17.98
N GLU A 162 -3.94 -3.22 17.58
CA GLU A 162 -5.21 -3.81 17.16
C GLU A 162 -5.13 -4.42 15.76
N LEU A 163 -4.11 -4.05 14.97
CA LEU A 163 -3.83 -4.63 13.66
C LEU A 163 -3.03 -5.95 13.69
N ILE A 164 -2.36 -6.28 14.81
CA ILE A 164 -1.54 -7.49 15.00
C ILE A 164 -2.34 -8.55 15.74
#